data_AF-A0A846SZY8-F1
#
_entry.id   AF-A0A846SZY8-F1
#
_cell.length_a   1.000
_cell.length_b   1.000
_cell.length_c   1.000
_cell.angle_alpha   90.00
_cell.angle_beta   90.00
_cell.angle_gamma   90.00
#
_symmetry.space_group_name_H-M   'P 1'
#
loop_
_entity.id
_entity.type
_entity.pdbx_description
1 polymer ?
#
loop_
_entity_poly.entity_id
_entity_poly.type
_entity_poly.pdbx_seq_one_letter_code
_entity_poly.pdbx_strand_id
1 'polypeptide(L)'
;MAWTLKNGESLEAIYNEGKDELYRWKKVGDILTAVGAITAGGTVSNAYEVAKIPSGKHYHWYKQQLNLGHRQLQQGIRSFEKQIEDHESWLCNPQSKVSDWEKRSGAYQEGLLKKWRQDIARHQEQIAILQGVLKEKDYGE
;
A
#
# COMPACT_ATOMS: atom_id res chain seq x y z
N MET A 1 -36.85 13.43 -25.11
CA MET A 1 -36.13 12.17 -24.83
C MET A 1 -35.60 12.24 -23.41
N ALA A 2 -36.05 11.33 -22.55
CA ALA A 2 -35.62 11.14 -21.17
C ALA A 2 -34.12 10.73 -21.13
N TRP A 3 -33.33 10.95 -20.08
CA TRP A 3 -33.62 10.75 -18.66
C TRP A 3 -32.89 11.73 -17.75
N THR A 4 -33.66 12.33 -16.83
CA THR A 4 -33.21 13.11 -15.68
C THR A 4 -33.14 12.18 -14.47
N LEU A 5 -32.00 12.11 -13.79
CA LEU A 5 -31.94 11.51 -12.45
C LEU A 5 -32.34 12.59 -11.43
N LYS A 6 -33.32 12.25 -10.58
CA LYS A 6 -33.74 13.03 -9.42
C LYS A 6 -32.65 12.91 -8.35
N ASN A 7 -32.35 14.03 -7.70
CA ASN A 7 -31.42 14.24 -6.59
C ASN A 7 -30.01 14.61 -7.07
N GLY A 8 -29.66 15.88 -6.88
CA GLY A 8 -28.42 16.50 -7.37
C GLY A 8 -27.18 16.10 -6.59
N GLU A 9 -26.85 14.81 -6.58
CA GLU A 9 -25.62 14.30 -5.99
C GLU A 9 -24.53 14.17 -7.07
N SER A 10 -23.42 14.89 -6.86
CA SER A 10 -22.23 14.89 -7.72
C SER A 10 -21.63 13.48 -7.81
N LEU A 11 -21.04 13.11 -8.95
CA LEU A 11 -20.24 11.87 -9.12
C LEU A 11 -19.09 11.76 -8.08
N GLU A 12 -18.65 12.89 -7.53
CA GLU A 12 -17.70 12.94 -6.41
C GLU A 12 -18.31 12.44 -5.10
N ALA A 13 -19.62 12.57 -4.90
CA ALA A 13 -20.33 12.04 -3.74
C ALA A 13 -20.30 10.51 -3.75
N ILE A 14 -20.55 9.87 -4.90
CA ILE A 14 -20.51 8.40 -5.04
C ILE A 14 -19.08 7.85 -4.86
N TYR A 15 -18.04 8.59 -5.29
CA TYR A 15 -16.64 8.22 -5.05
C TYR A 15 -16.19 8.41 -3.59
N ASN A 16 -16.93 9.20 -2.82
CA ASN A 16 -16.69 9.46 -1.40
C ASN A 16 -17.66 8.70 -0.47
N GLU A 17 -18.77 8.16 -0.99
CA GLU A 17 -19.81 7.45 -0.21
C GLU A 17 -19.36 6.06 0.30
N GLY A 18 -18.23 5.56 -0.19
CA GLY A 18 -17.54 4.37 0.32
C GLY A 18 -16.27 4.66 1.13
N LYS A 19 -15.95 5.94 1.36
CA LYS A 19 -14.77 6.38 2.14
C LYS A 19 -15.13 6.75 3.57
N ASP A 20 -16.28 6.28 4.05
CA ASP A 20 -16.65 6.43 5.45
C ASP A 20 -15.68 5.63 6.33
N GLU A 21 -15.30 6.22 7.45
CA GLU A 21 -14.08 5.99 8.23
C GLU A 21 -13.94 4.56 8.80
N LEU A 22 -14.91 3.68 8.53
CA LEU A 22 -14.99 2.28 8.91
C LEU A 22 -14.25 1.30 7.97
N TYR A 23 -14.01 1.60 6.69
CA TYR A 23 -13.31 0.65 5.79
C TYR A 23 -11.79 0.60 6.04
N ARG A 24 -11.21 1.69 6.56
CA ARG A 24 -9.77 1.79 6.86
C ARG A 24 -9.35 0.96 8.08
N TRP A 25 -10.26 0.62 8.99
CA TRP A 25 -9.95 -0.12 10.23
C TRP A 25 -10.61 -1.50 10.35
N LYS A 26 -11.67 -1.82 9.60
CA LYS A 26 -12.45 -3.04 9.85
C LYS A 26 -11.98 -4.33 9.15
N LYS A 27 -11.00 -4.28 8.22
CA LYS A 27 -10.41 -5.51 7.63
C LYS A 27 -9.11 -6.00 8.27
N VAL A 28 -8.64 -5.31 9.32
CA VAL A 28 -7.46 -5.73 10.11
C VAL A 28 -7.88 -6.24 11.50
N GLY A 29 -9.05 -5.84 12.02
CA GLY A 29 -9.51 -6.22 13.38
C GLY A 29 -9.98 -7.66 13.55
N ASP A 30 -10.68 -8.24 12.57
CA ASP A 30 -11.39 -9.52 12.80
C ASP A 30 -10.53 -10.77 12.58
N ILE A 31 -9.35 -10.66 11.95
CA ILE A 31 -8.36 -11.75 11.89
C ILE A 31 -7.43 -11.74 13.12
N LEU A 32 -7.35 -10.61 13.84
CA LEU A 32 -6.48 -10.43 15.02
C LEU A 32 -7.15 -10.76 16.36
N THR A 33 -8.48 -10.92 16.41
CA THR A 33 -9.23 -11.10 17.66
C THR A 33 -9.15 -12.52 18.25
N ALA A 34 -8.69 -13.53 17.49
CA ALA A 34 -8.64 -14.91 17.98
C ALA A 34 -7.33 -15.31 18.70
N VAL A 35 -6.33 -14.41 18.80
CA VAL A 35 -5.07 -14.67 19.53
C VAL A 35 -4.87 -13.64 20.65
N GLY A 36 -5.98 -13.17 21.22
CA GLY A 36 -5.98 -12.24 22.34
C GLY A 36 -5.63 -12.94 23.65
N ALA A 37 -4.37 -12.84 24.09
CA ALA A 37 -4.02 -12.86 25.52
C ALA A 37 -2.53 -12.60 25.84
N ILE A 38 -1.71 -11.99 24.98
CA ILE A 38 -0.31 -11.71 25.35
C ILE A 38 0.07 -10.25 25.09
N THR A 39 -0.17 -9.47 26.15
CA THR A 39 0.61 -8.31 26.63
C THR A 39 0.78 -7.07 25.75
N ALA A 40 0.05 -6.02 26.13
CA ALA A 40 0.47 -4.62 26.24
C ALA A 40 1.77 -4.18 25.54
N GLY A 41 1.64 -3.26 24.58
CA GLY A 41 2.70 -2.31 24.21
C GLY A 41 3.59 -2.72 23.04
N GLY A 42 3.06 -2.62 21.81
CA GLY A 42 3.86 -2.53 20.57
C GLY A 42 4.13 -3.86 19.87
N THR A 43 3.88 -3.87 18.54
CA THR A 43 4.66 -4.53 17.48
C THR A 43 3.80 -4.78 16.22
N VAL A 44 3.39 -3.70 15.55
CA VAL A 44 3.55 -3.73 14.08
C VAL A 44 5.05 -3.59 13.91
N SER A 45 5.74 -4.66 13.54
CA SER A 45 7.18 -4.58 13.28
C SER A 45 7.39 -3.52 12.19
N ASN A 46 7.91 -2.35 12.58
CA ASN A 46 8.10 -1.24 11.67
C ASN A 46 9.14 -1.68 10.62
N ALA A 47 8.76 -1.75 9.34
CA ALA A 47 9.63 -2.22 8.26
C ALA A 47 10.98 -1.46 8.22
N TYR A 48 10.98 -0.19 8.66
CA TYR A 48 12.18 0.61 8.89
C TYR A 48 13.11 0.01 9.96
N GLU A 49 12.60 -0.39 11.13
CA GLU A 49 13.42 -1.00 12.18
C GLU A 49 13.97 -2.35 11.74
N VAL A 50 13.17 -3.16 11.03
CA VAL A 50 13.64 -4.43 10.45
C VAL A 50 14.77 -4.18 9.44
N ALA A 51 14.65 -3.13 8.62
CA ALA A 51 15.66 -2.80 7.63
C ALA A 51 16.99 -2.28 8.23
N LYS A 52 17.00 -1.87 9.51
CA LYS A 52 18.23 -1.48 10.21
C LYS A 52 19.04 -2.67 10.71
N ILE A 53 18.40 -3.82 10.93
CA ILE A 53 19.05 -5.04 11.43
C ILE A 53 19.98 -5.60 10.33
N PRO A 54 21.26 -5.90 10.62
CA PRO A 54 22.11 -6.63 9.69
C PRO A 54 21.46 -7.95 9.27
N SER A 55 21.37 -8.20 7.97
CA SER A 55 20.61 -9.33 7.37
C SER A 55 19.09 -9.24 7.47
N GLY A 56 18.54 -8.13 7.98
CA GLY A 56 17.12 -7.83 7.95
C GLY A 56 16.60 -7.63 6.51
N LYS A 57 15.30 -7.82 6.33
CA LYS A 57 14.63 -7.57 5.04
C LYS A 57 14.89 -6.12 4.62
N HIS A 58 15.26 -5.92 3.35
CA HIS A 58 15.64 -4.62 2.78
C HIS A 58 16.90 -3.97 3.36
N TYR A 59 17.70 -4.62 4.21
CA TYR A 59 18.90 -4.04 4.83
C TYR A 59 19.88 -3.39 3.84
N HIS A 60 20.22 -4.10 2.77
CA HIS A 60 21.13 -3.57 1.74
C HIS A 60 20.55 -2.35 1.03
N TRP A 61 19.24 -2.35 0.77
CA TRP A 61 18.55 -1.24 0.12
C TRP A 61 18.42 -0.03 1.05
N TYR A 62 18.09 -0.25 2.32
CA TYR A 62 18.06 0.78 3.37
C TYR A 62 19.37 1.56 3.45
N LYS A 63 20.52 0.87 3.48
CA LYS A 63 21.83 1.52 3.48
C LYS A 63 22.06 2.44 2.28
N GLN A 64 21.51 2.09 1.12
CA GLN A 64 21.59 2.96 -0.05
C GLN A 64 20.73 4.21 0.12
N GLN A 65 19.55 4.09 0.75
CA GLN A 65 18.63 5.21 0.96
C GLN A 65 19.19 6.25 1.93
N LEU A 66 20.04 5.85 2.89
CA LEU A 66 20.72 6.78 3.80
C LEU A 66 21.57 7.84 3.08
N ASN A 67 22.07 7.54 1.88
CA ASN A 67 22.89 8.46 1.09
C ASN A 67 22.05 9.45 0.24
N LEU A 68 20.74 9.29 0.20
CA LEU A 68 19.85 10.15 -0.58
C LEU A 68 19.48 11.41 0.19
N GLY A 69 19.28 12.52 -0.53
CA GLY A 69 18.74 13.76 0.02
C GLY A 69 17.22 13.74 0.15
N HIS A 70 16.65 14.64 0.96
CA HIS A 70 15.21 14.71 1.25
C HIS A 70 14.31 14.67 0.01
N ARG A 71 14.65 15.48 -1.01
CA ARG A 71 13.85 15.54 -2.26
C ARG A 71 13.81 14.18 -2.98
N GLN A 72 14.91 13.44 -2.98
CA GLN A 72 15.00 12.13 -3.62
C GLN A 72 14.19 11.08 -2.85
N LEU A 73 14.27 11.10 -1.51
CA LEU A 73 13.49 10.22 -0.64
C LEU A 73 11.98 10.47 -0.82
N GLN A 74 11.56 11.74 -0.82
CA GLN A 74 10.16 12.13 -1.07
C GLN A 74 9.69 11.71 -2.48
N GLN A 75 10.55 11.84 -3.49
CA GLN A 75 10.23 11.37 -4.84
C GLN A 75 10.07 9.85 -4.88
N GLY A 76 10.91 9.11 -4.15
CA GLY A 76 10.80 7.67 -3.99
C GLY A 76 9.46 7.26 -3.38
N ILE A 77 9.03 7.93 -2.31
CA ILE A 77 7.73 7.70 -1.66
C ILE A 77 6.59 7.88 -2.68
N ARG A 78 6.53 9.04 -3.36
CA ARG A 78 5.50 9.31 -4.37
C ARG A 78 5.47 8.27 -5.50
N SER A 79 6.63 7.77 -5.90
CA SER A 79 6.73 6.74 -6.93
C SER A 79 6.14 5.41 -6.47
N PHE A 80 6.38 5.02 -5.22
CA PHE A 80 5.79 3.81 -4.65
C PHE A 80 4.30 3.96 -4.37
N GLU A 81 3.83 5.13 -3.93
CA GLU A 81 2.41 5.44 -3.76
C GLU A 81 1.67 5.27 -5.09
N LYS A 82 2.19 5.87 -6.16
CA LYS A 82 1.63 5.70 -7.50
C LYS A 82 1.61 4.23 -7.96
N GLN A 83 2.68 3.49 -7.69
CA GLN A 83 2.71 2.06 -8.00
C GLN A 83 1.65 1.30 -7.22
N ILE A 84 1.44 1.61 -5.93
CA ILE A 84 0.36 0.99 -5.14
C ILE A 84 -0.99 1.29 -5.77
N GLU A 85 -1.28 2.55 -6.10
CA GLU A 85 -2.53 2.96 -6.75
C GLU A 85 -2.75 2.21 -8.07
N ASP A 86 -1.71 2.09 -8.91
CA ASP A 86 -1.77 1.32 -10.15
C ASP A 86 -2.14 -0.16 -9.88
N HIS A 87 -1.48 -0.80 -8.91
CA HIS A 87 -1.75 -2.20 -8.58
C HIS A 87 -3.13 -2.40 -7.95
N GLU A 88 -3.60 -1.46 -7.11
CA GLU A 88 -4.95 -1.47 -6.55
C GLU A 88 -6.00 -1.32 -7.67
N SER A 89 -5.77 -0.41 -8.62
CA SER A 89 -6.60 -0.28 -9.81
C SER A 89 -6.63 -1.56 -10.63
N TRP A 90 -5.51 -2.27 -10.78
CA TRP A 90 -5.47 -3.54 -11.49
C TRP A 90 -6.17 -4.67 -10.73
N LEU A 91 -6.17 -4.65 -9.40
CA LEU A 91 -6.96 -5.61 -8.61
C LEU A 91 -8.46 -5.40 -8.79
N CYS A 92 -8.92 -4.16 -8.97
CA CYS A 92 -10.31 -3.84 -9.27
C CYS A 92 -10.68 -4.10 -10.74
N ASN A 93 -9.78 -3.77 -11.67
CA ASN A 93 -9.96 -3.95 -13.11
C ASN A 93 -8.69 -4.53 -13.75
N PRO A 94 -8.49 -5.86 -13.70
CA PRO A 94 -7.29 -6.50 -14.25
C PRO A 94 -7.11 -6.29 -15.75
N GLN A 95 -8.21 -6.13 -16.49
CA GLN A 95 -8.19 -5.93 -17.94
C GLN A 95 -7.52 -4.61 -18.35
N SER A 96 -7.49 -3.61 -17.45
CA SER A 96 -6.75 -2.36 -17.66
C SER A 96 -5.23 -2.56 -17.79
N LYS A 97 -4.69 -3.61 -17.15
CA LYS A 97 -3.26 -3.97 -17.22
C LYS A 97 -2.98 -5.08 -18.20
N VAL A 98 -3.86 -6.08 -18.27
CA VAL A 98 -3.74 -7.25 -19.13
C VAL A 98 -4.95 -7.26 -20.07
N SER A 99 -4.78 -6.71 -21.27
CA SER A 99 -5.88 -6.48 -22.20
C SER A 99 -6.64 -7.75 -22.60
N ASP A 100 -6.00 -8.92 -22.56
CA ASP A 100 -6.59 -10.23 -22.85
C ASP A 100 -6.90 -11.06 -21.59
N TRP A 101 -7.16 -10.39 -20.46
CA TRP A 101 -7.40 -11.01 -19.14
C TRP A 101 -8.37 -12.22 -19.18
N GLU A 102 -9.53 -12.05 -19.81
CA GLU A 102 -10.58 -13.08 -19.90
C GLU A 102 -10.15 -14.33 -20.70
N LYS A 103 -9.10 -14.23 -21.52
CA LYS A 103 -8.57 -15.36 -22.29
C LYS A 103 -7.48 -16.12 -21.54
N ARG A 104 -7.03 -15.61 -20.39
CA ARG A 104 -5.99 -16.25 -19.56
C ARG A 104 -6.59 -17.35 -18.70
N SER A 105 -5.77 -18.34 -18.34
CA SER A 105 -6.20 -19.42 -17.45
C SER A 105 -6.44 -18.89 -16.02
N GLY A 106 -7.34 -19.54 -15.28
CA GLY A 106 -7.61 -19.18 -13.87
C GLY A 106 -6.35 -19.17 -13.00
N ALA A 107 -5.45 -20.15 -13.18
CA ALA A 107 -4.18 -20.19 -12.45
C ALA A 107 -3.26 -18.98 -12.77
N TYR A 108 -3.26 -18.52 -14.02
CA TYR A 108 -2.51 -17.31 -14.39
C TYR A 108 -3.12 -16.08 -13.73
N GLN A 109 -4.45 -15.96 -13.79
CA GLN A 109 -5.18 -14.84 -13.20
C GLN A 109 -4.92 -14.77 -11.67
N GLU A 110 -5.12 -15.87 -10.96
CA GLU A 110 -4.87 -15.95 -9.51
C GLU A 110 -3.42 -15.64 -9.15
N GLY A 111 -2.46 -16.17 -9.91
CA GLY A 111 -1.04 -15.90 -9.71
C GLY A 111 -0.70 -14.43 -9.86
N LEU A 112 -1.30 -13.75 -10.83
CA LEU A 112 -1.08 -12.33 -11.07
C LEU A 112 -1.73 -11.45 -9.99
N LEU A 113 -2.97 -11.76 -9.58
CA LEU A 113 -3.63 -11.07 -8.47
C LEU A 113 -2.83 -11.22 -7.17
N LYS A 114 -2.32 -12.42 -6.89
CA LYS A 114 -1.44 -12.68 -5.74
C LYS A 114 -0.17 -11.85 -5.83
N LYS A 115 0.47 -11.80 -7.00
CA LYS A 115 1.67 -11.01 -7.24
C LYS A 115 1.42 -9.52 -6.98
N TRP A 116 0.36 -8.94 -7.53
CA TRP A 116 0.04 -7.53 -7.32
C TRP A 116 -0.18 -7.19 -5.85
N ARG A 117 -0.84 -8.07 -5.08
CA ARG A 117 -0.97 -7.89 -3.62
C ARG A 117 0.37 -7.93 -2.90
N GLN A 118 1.28 -8.82 -3.30
CA GLN A 118 2.63 -8.88 -2.74
C GLN A 118 3.46 -7.65 -3.09
N ASP A 119 3.30 -7.14 -4.32
CA ASP A 119 3.97 -5.93 -4.78
C ASP A 119 3.48 -4.71 -3.98
N ILE A 120 2.17 -4.57 -3.73
CA ILE A 120 1.60 -3.55 -2.83
C ILE A 120 2.24 -3.62 -1.44
N ALA A 121 2.24 -4.80 -0.81
CA ALA A 121 2.82 -4.97 0.53
C ALA A 121 4.31 -4.59 0.56
N ARG A 122 5.08 -4.98 -0.47
CA ARG A 122 6.50 -4.61 -0.59
C ARG A 122 6.68 -3.10 -0.75
N HIS A 123 5.85 -2.44 -1.55
CA HIS A 123 5.92 -0.99 -1.73
C HIS A 123 5.55 -0.23 -0.45
N GLN A 124 4.57 -0.71 0.32
CA GLN A 124 4.23 -0.16 1.64
C GLN A 124 5.42 -0.27 2.62
N GLU A 125 6.12 -1.41 2.64
CA GLU A 125 7.35 -1.57 3.44
C GLU A 125 8.43 -0.57 3.00
N GLN A 126 8.63 -0.39 1.69
CA GLN A 126 9.62 0.55 1.14
C GLN A 126 9.29 2.00 1.50
N ILE A 127 8.01 2.40 1.44
CA ILE A 127 7.55 3.72 1.89
C ILE A 127 7.87 3.91 3.37
N ALA A 128 7.53 2.94 4.23
CA ALA A 128 7.79 3.04 5.66
C ALA A 128 9.30 3.20 5.97
N ILE A 129 10.16 2.49 5.23
CA ILE A 129 11.62 2.66 5.33
C ILE A 129 12.05 4.07 4.93
N LEU A 130 11.58 4.60 3.80
CA LEU A 130 11.93 5.96 3.35
C LEU A 130 11.44 7.04 4.32
N GLN A 131 10.24 6.88 4.87
CA GLN A 131 9.70 7.77 5.89
C GLN A 131 10.54 7.75 7.17
N GLY A 132 10.99 6.57 7.60
CA GLY A 132 11.90 6.43 8.73
C GLY A 132 13.24 7.15 8.49
N VAL A 133 13.83 6.99 7.31
CA VAL A 133 15.08 7.68 6.93
C VAL A 133 14.90 9.19 6.89
N LEU A 134 13.81 9.70 6.32
CA LEU A 134 13.50 11.14 6.31
C LEU A 134 13.40 11.68 7.73
N LYS A 135 12.64 11.00 8.58
CA LYS A 135 12.45 11.39 9.97
C LYS A 135 13.80 11.45 10.71
N GLU A 136 14.64 10.42 10.58
CA GLU A 136 15.98 10.39 11.19
C GLU A 136 16.86 11.55 10.74
N LYS A 137 16.78 11.94 9.46
CA LYS A 137 17.52 13.09 8.92
C LYS A 137 16.99 14.42 9.48
N ASP A 138 15.67 14.58 9.58
CA ASP A 138 15.05 15.81 10.10
C ASP A 138 15.33 16.05 11.59
N TYR A 139 15.56 15.00 12.39
CA TYR A 139 15.98 15.12 13.80
C TYR A 139 17.49 15.31 13.99
N GLY A 140 18.29 15.12 12.93
CA GLY A 140 19.75 15.21 12.96
C GLY A 140 20.32 16.54 12.44
N GLU A 141 19.47 17.45 11.97
CA GLU A 141 19.79 18.85 11.63
C GLU A 141 19.43 19.79 12.80
#